data_AF-A0A940R8B4-F1
#
_entry.id   AF-A0A940R8B4-F1
#
_cell.length_a   1.000
_cell.length_b   1.000
_cell.length_c   1.000
_cell.angle_alpha   90.00
_cell.angle_beta   90.00
_cell.angle_gamma   90.00
#
_symmetry.space_group_name_H-M   'P 1'
#
loop_
_entity.id
_entity.type
_entity.pdbx_description
1 polymer ?
#
loop_
_entity_poly.entity_id
_entity_poly.type
_entity_poly.pdbx_seq_one_letter_code
_entity_poly.pdbx_strand_id
1 'polypeptide(L)'
;ADAARETPPIKRMLGAGVNVGAGTDATRVASYNPWVCLYWLVTGNTVGGLNLYPEKNCLDRETALKLWTSANTWFSNEEGVKGQIKAGQLADFAVLSDDFFSIAKEEIKDLASVMTVVGGKIVYGSEEFGGMSPELPPAMPDWSPVRYYGGYQSRSVESRRFAQDSVSFLSKCCSVHLAPKNQRNSLEEVMMDWSLGCSCWAF
;
A
#
# COMPACT_ATOMS: atom_id res chain seq x y z
N ALA A 1 17.69 5.28 -12.87
CA ALA A 1 16.41 6.00 -12.73
C ALA A 1 15.50 5.77 -13.94
N ASP A 2 16.01 5.90 -15.18
CA ASP A 2 15.16 5.80 -16.38
C ASP A 2 14.51 4.43 -16.61
N ALA A 3 15.22 3.33 -16.30
CA ALA A 3 14.67 1.97 -16.44
C ALA A 3 13.43 1.71 -15.58
N ALA A 4 13.31 2.39 -14.43
CA ALA A 4 12.15 2.25 -13.56
C ALA A 4 10.88 2.80 -14.22
N ARG A 5 10.96 3.85 -15.05
CA ARG A 5 9.78 4.55 -15.60
C ARG A 5 8.84 3.67 -16.42
N GLU A 6 9.36 2.59 -16.99
CA GLU A 6 8.64 1.68 -17.87
C GLU A 6 8.27 0.34 -17.20
N THR A 7 8.58 0.16 -15.91
CA THR A 7 8.42 -1.15 -15.24
C THR A 7 7.68 -1.06 -13.89
N PRO A 8 6.52 -1.73 -13.71
CA PRO A 8 5.81 -2.55 -14.69
C PRO A 8 4.87 -1.73 -15.60
N PRO A 9 4.73 -2.09 -16.89
CA PRO A 9 3.94 -1.33 -17.86
C PRO A 9 2.44 -1.66 -17.81
N ILE A 10 1.83 -1.58 -16.62
CA ILE A 10 0.45 -2.07 -16.35
C ILE A 10 -0.58 -1.46 -17.31
N LYS A 11 -0.55 -0.13 -17.48
CA LYS A 11 -1.48 0.57 -18.38
C LYS A 11 -1.35 0.14 -19.84
N ARG A 12 -0.13 -0.17 -20.28
CA ARG A 12 0.13 -0.69 -21.63
C ARG A 12 -0.39 -2.11 -21.79
N MET A 13 -0.22 -2.96 -20.78
CA MET A 13 -0.77 -4.32 -20.78
C MET A 13 -2.29 -4.28 -20.91
N LEU A 14 -2.95 -3.44 -20.12
CA LEU A 14 -4.40 -3.21 -20.22
C LEU A 14 -4.82 -2.70 -21.60
N GLY A 15 -4.10 -1.71 -22.16
CA GLY A 15 -4.36 -1.19 -23.50
C GLY A 15 -4.15 -2.20 -24.62
N ALA A 16 -3.36 -3.26 -24.39
CA ALA A 16 -3.15 -4.37 -25.32
C ALA A 16 -4.18 -5.50 -25.16
N GLY A 17 -5.14 -5.37 -24.24
CA GLY A 17 -6.16 -6.39 -23.96
C GLY A 17 -5.63 -7.59 -23.15
N VAL A 18 -4.48 -7.45 -22.49
CA VAL A 18 -3.97 -8.48 -21.58
C VAL A 18 -4.78 -8.47 -20.30
N ASN A 19 -5.19 -9.66 -19.84
CA ASN A 19 -5.80 -9.81 -18.52
C ASN A 19 -4.73 -9.55 -17.45
N VAL A 20 -4.93 -8.50 -16.66
CA VAL A 20 -4.01 -8.12 -15.58
C VAL A 20 -4.72 -8.27 -14.26
N GLY A 21 -4.02 -8.87 -13.30
CA GLY A 21 -4.42 -8.87 -11.90
C GLY A 21 -3.39 -8.18 -11.01
N ALA A 22 -3.83 -7.64 -9.89
CA ALA A 22 -2.96 -7.03 -8.88
C ALA A 22 -2.91 -7.86 -7.59
N GLY A 23 -1.80 -7.78 -6.87
CA GLY A 23 -1.58 -8.47 -5.60
C GLY A 23 -0.44 -7.84 -4.82
N THR A 24 -0.29 -8.23 -3.55
CA THR A 24 0.73 -7.65 -2.65
C THR A 24 2.08 -8.37 -2.75
N ASP A 25 2.09 -9.68 -2.99
CA ASP A 25 3.27 -10.54 -2.72
C ASP A 25 3.75 -10.46 -1.24
N ALA A 26 2.78 -10.37 -0.33
CA ALA A 26 3.00 -10.02 1.07
C ALA A 26 3.78 -11.05 1.90
N THR A 27 3.82 -12.32 1.47
CA THR A 27 4.55 -13.37 2.19
C THR A 27 6.06 -13.30 1.98
N ARG A 28 6.53 -12.49 1.01
CA ARG A 28 7.96 -12.37 0.69
C ARG A 28 8.46 -10.94 0.58
N VAL A 29 7.78 -10.09 -0.18
CA VAL A 29 8.39 -8.86 -0.72
C VAL A 29 7.72 -7.59 -0.21
N ALA A 30 6.42 -7.59 0.07
CA ALA A 30 5.69 -6.39 0.43
C ALA A 30 4.80 -6.53 1.67
N SER A 31 4.08 -5.47 1.99
CA SER A 31 3.07 -5.47 3.06
C SER A 31 1.81 -6.22 2.64
N TYR A 32 1.09 -6.80 3.61
CA TYR A 32 -0.26 -7.33 3.43
C TYR A 32 -1.31 -6.24 3.13
N ASN A 33 -0.98 -4.97 3.37
CA ASN A 33 -1.91 -3.86 3.18
C ASN A 33 -2.14 -3.57 1.67
N PRO A 34 -3.34 -3.84 1.11
CA PRO A 34 -3.63 -3.61 -0.31
C PRO A 34 -3.66 -2.12 -0.67
N TRP A 35 -3.93 -1.24 0.29
CA TRP A 35 -4.04 0.20 0.07
C TRP A 35 -2.71 0.83 -0.33
N VAL A 36 -1.58 0.28 0.13
CA VAL A 36 -0.24 0.68 -0.28
C VAL A 36 -0.01 0.38 -1.77
N CYS A 37 -0.47 -0.78 -2.25
CA CYS A 37 -0.38 -1.14 -3.66
C CYS A 37 -1.32 -0.28 -4.51
N LEU A 38 -2.54 -0.03 -4.05
CA LEU A 38 -3.48 0.87 -4.73
C LEU A 38 -2.95 2.31 -4.81
N TYR A 39 -2.33 2.81 -3.74
CA TYR A 39 -1.62 4.08 -3.73
C TYR A 39 -0.56 4.13 -4.83
N TRP A 40 0.28 3.11 -4.91
CA TRP A 40 1.33 3.03 -5.93
C TRP A 40 0.77 2.92 -7.36
N LEU A 41 -0.32 2.16 -7.59
CA LEU A 41 -0.99 2.07 -8.90
C LEU A 41 -1.54 3.42 -9.37
N VAL A 42 -2.06 4.22 -8.43
CA VAL A 42 -2.70 5.52 -8.72
C VAL A 42 -1.71 6.67 -8.80
N THR A 43 -0.60 6.60 -8.06
CA THR A 43 0.38 7.70 -7.95
C THR A 43 1.70 7.44 -8.65
N GLY A 44 2.09 6.18 -8.79
CA GLY A 44 3.44 5.79 -9.20
C GLY A 44 4.52 6.12 -8.18
N ASN A 45 4.14 6.43 -6.94
CA ASN A 45 5.06 6.78 -5.87
C ASN A 45 5.33 5.57 -4.97
N THR A 46 6.57 5.46 -4.50
CA THR A 46 6.89 4.59 -3.36
C THR A 46 6.21 5.08 -2.08
N VAL A 47 6.13 4.22 -1.06
CA VAL A 47 5.60 4.60 0.28
C VAL A 47 6.30 5.84 0.84
N GLY A 48 7.60 5.99 0.56
CA GLY A 48 8.43 7.14 0.96
C GLY A 48 8.27 8.39 0.10
N GLY A 49 7.35 8.40 -0.89
CA GLY A 49 7.05 9.57 -1.72
C GLY A 49 7.96 9.75 -2.94
N LEU A 50 8.96 8.89 -3.15
CA LEU A 50 9.75 8.91 -4.38
C LEU A 50 8.87 8.53 -5.57
N ASN A 51 8.75 9.44 -6.54
CA ASN A 51 8.04 9.19 -7.79
C ASN A 51 8.88 8.29 -8.72
N LEU A 52 8.34 7.11 -9.05
CA LEU A 52 8.97 6.15 -9.94
C LEU A 52 8.44 6.24 -11.37
N TYR A 53 7.14 6.53 -11.53
CA TYR A 53 6.48 6.54 -12.84
C TYR A 53 5.96 7.91 -13.23
N PRO A 54 6.03 8.24 -14.54
CA PRO A 54 5.30 9.38 -15.06
C PRO A 54 3.79 9.13 -14.93
N GLU A 55 3.03 10.19 -14.65
CA GLU A 55 1.57 10.12 -14.44
C GLU A 55 0.82 9.43 -15.59
N LYS A 56 1.33 9.53 -16.82
CA LYS A 56 0.77 8.84 -17.99
C LYS A 56 0.67 7.32 -17.79
N ASN A 57 1.55 6.71 -16.99
CA ASN A 57 1.60 5.27 -16.72
C ASN A 57 0.77 4.87 -15.49
N CYS A 58 0.30 5.84 -14.71
CA CYS A 58 -0.57 5.59 -13.55
C CYS A 58 -2.00 5.27 -14.00
N LEU A 59 -2.70 4.51 -13.16
CA LEU A 59 -4.10 4.15 -13.34
C LEU A 59 -5.01 5.16 -12.64
N ASP A 60 -6.23 5.32 -13.16
CA ASP A 60 -7.30 5.94 -12.38
C ASP A 60 -7.75 4.99 -11.25
N ARG A 61 -8.44 5.56 -10.26
CA ARG A 61 -8.87 4.84 -9.05
C ARG A 61 -9.80 3.67 -9.35
N GLU A 62 -10.72 3.83 -10.29
CA GLU A 62 -11.70 2.80 -10.62
C GLU A 62 -11.01 1.60 -11.28
N THR A 63 -10.13 1.86 -12.25
CA THR A 63 -9.33 0.81 -12.87
C THR A 63 -8.44 0.11 -11.83
N ALA A 64 -7.75 0.86 -10.97
CA ALA A 64 -6.92 0.28 -9.93
C ALA A 64 -7.73 -0.62 -8.97
N LEU A 65 -8.92 -0.18 -8.53
CA LEU A 65 -9.79 -0.98 -7.65
C LEU A 65 -10.34 -2.23 -8.36
N LYS A 66 -10.66 -2.15 -9.65
CA LYS A 66 -11.08 -3.32 -10.44
C LYS A 66 -10.01 -4.41 -10.46
N LEU A 67 -8.73 -4.03 -10.60
CA LEU A 67 -7.59 -4.96 -10.56
C LEU A 67 -7.42 -5.67 -9.20
N TRP A 68 -8.03 -5.17 -8.14
CA TRP A 68 -8.03 -5.80 -6.81
C TRP A 68 -9.33 -6.55 -6.48
N THR A 69 -10.32 -6.46 -7.36
CA THR A 69 -11.67 -6.98 -7.11
C THR A 69 -12.12 -7.82 -8.31
N SER A 70 -13.08 -7.33 -9.09
CA SER A 70 -13.67 -8.06 -10.22
C SER A 70 -12.67 -8.54 -11.27
N ALA A 71 -11.63 -7.77 -11.60
CA ALA A 71 -10.69 -8.15 -12.65
C ALA A 71 -9.67 -9.22 -12.23
N ASN A 72 -9.62 -9.60 -10.94
CA ASN A 72 -8.80 -10.73 -10.46
C ASN A 72 -9.53 -12.07 -10.52
N THR A 73 -10.87 -12.07 -10.62
CA THR A 73 -11.68 -13.28 -10.43
C THR A 73 -11.42 -14.37 -11.47
N TRP A 74 -10.97 -14.01 -12.68
CA TRP A 74 -10.58 -14.97 -13.71
C TRP A 74 -9.37 -15.80 -13.33
N PHE A 75 -8.45 -15.23 -12.55
CA PHE A 75 -7.25 -15.93 -12.12
C PHE A 75 -7.59 -17.07 -11.14
N SER A 76 -8.71 -16.95 -10.42
CA SER A 76 -9.21 -17.94 -9.46
C SER A 76 -10.41 -18.74 -9.95
N ASN A 77 -10.88 -18.56 -11.20
CA ASN A 77 -12.11 -19.14 -11.75
C ASN A 77 -13.36 -18.82 -10.92
N GLU A 78 -13.47 -17.59 -10.41
CA GLU A 78 -14.56 -17.13 -9.54
C GLU A 78 -15.36 -15.99 -10.19
N GLU A 79 -15.30 -15.87 -11.51
CA GLU A 79 -16.08 -14.87 -12.24
C GLU A 79 -17.57 -15.04 -11.96
N GLY A 80 -18.23 -13.93 -11.63
CA GLY A 80 -19.65 -13.93 -11.30
C GLY A 80 -19.98 -14.48 -9.90
N VAL A 81 -19.00 -15.02 -9.16
CA VAL A 81 -19.19 -15.49 -7.78
C VAL A 81 -18.92 -14.35 -6.78
N LYS A 82 -17.87 -13.55 -7.00
CA LYS A 82 -17.46 -12.45 -6.13
C LYS A 82 -16.77 -11.32 -6.89
N GLY A 83 -16.30 -10.31 -6.15
CA GLY A 83 -15.50 -9.20 -6.68
C GLY A 83 -16.31 -7.95 -7.04
N GLN A 84 -17.63 -7.97 -6.87
CA GLN A 84 -18.49 -6.79 -7.02
C GLN A 84 -19.57 -6.77 -5.94
N ILE A 85 -20.00 -5.57 -5.56
CA ILE A 85 -21.24 -5.39 -4.79
C ILE A 85 -22.41 -5.53 -5.77
N LYS A 86 -22.89 -6.76 -5.96
CA LYS A 86 -23.92 -7.10 -6.94
C LYS A 86 -24.78 -8.26 -6.44
N ALA A 87 -26.10 -8.17 -6.65
CA ALA A 87 -27.01 -9.26 -6.33
C ALA A 87 -26.61 -10.57 -7.04
N GLY A 88 -26.63 -11.67 -6.28
CA GLY A 88 -26.18 -12.99 -6.75
C GLY A 88 -24.70 -13.30 -6.48
N GLN A 89 -23.89 -12.33 -6.05
CA GLN A 89 -22.52 -12.57 -5.59
C GLN A 89 -22.44 -12.74 -4.07
N LEU A 90 -21.32 -13.29 -3.59
CA LEU A 90 -21.02 -13.38 -2.17
C LEU A 90 -21.06 -12.00 -1.51
N ALA A 91 -21.61 -11.95 -0.30
CA ALA A 91 -21.60 -10.75 0.53
C ALA A 91 -20.24 -10.60 1.23
N ASP A 92 -19.20 -10.41 0.41
CA ASP A 92 -17.82 -10.18 0.79
C ASP A 92 -17.47 -8.71 0.52
N PHE A 93 -17.38 -7.89 1.57
CA PHE A 93 -17.06 -6.48 1.43
C PHE A 93 -16.37 -5.92 2.67
N ALA A 94 -15.71 -4.78 2.48
CA ALA A 94 -15.10 -4.00 3.55
C ALA A 94 -15.76 -2.62 3.60
N VAL A 95 -16.03 -2.16 4.82
CA VAL A 95 -16.29 -0.74 5.10
C VAL A 95 -14.95 -0.10 5.44
N LEU A 96 -14.68 1.06 4.84
CA LEU A 96 -13.40 1.74 4.90
C LEU A 96 -13.46 2.94 5.86
N SER A 97 -12.30 3.32 6.40
CA SER A 97 -12.15 4.49 7.26
C SER A 97 -12.49 5.81 6.54
N ASP A 98 -12.21 5.88 5.24
CA ASP A 98 -12.44 7.06 4.41
C ASP A 98 -12.87 6.62 2.99
N ASP A 99 -13.43 7.56 2.21
CA ASP A 99 -13.84 7.29 0.84
C ASP A 99 -12.65 7.32 -0.13
N PHE A 100 -12.24 6.13 -0.59
CA PHE A 100 -11.17 5.93 -1.57
C PHE A 100 -11.30 6.80 -2.82
N PHE A 101 -12.51 7.16 -3.26
CA PHE A 101 -12.73 7.94 -4.47
C PHE A 101 -12.57 9.45 -4.27
N SER A 102 -12.71 9.97 -3.06
CA SER A 102 -12.67 11.43 -2.80
C SER A 102 -11.47 11.92 -1.97
N ILE A 103 -10.84 11.07 -1.15
CA ILE A 103 -9.66 11.46 -0.35
C ILE A 103 -8.47 11.93 -1.21
N ALA A 104 -7.48 12.60 -0.64
CA ALA A 104 -6.27 12.96 -1.37
C ALA A 104 -5.50 11.69 -1.81
N LYS A 105 -4.78 11.75 -2.93
CA LYS A 105 -3.99 10.60 -3.42
C LYS A 105 -3.00 10.09 -2.38
N GLU A 106 -2.40 10.99 -1.61
CA GLU A 106 -1.43 10.66 -0.57
C GLU A 106 -2.04 9.89 0.62
N GLU A 107 -3.32 10.10 0.89
CA GLU A 107 -4.04 9.46 2.01
C GLU A 107 -4.48 8.04 1.68
N ILE A 108 -4.43 7.61 0.41
CA ILE A 108 -4.85 6.26 -0.01
C ILE A 108 -4.11 5.19 0.80
N LYS A 109 -2.79 5.33 1.02
CA LYS A 109 -1.98 4.31 1.71
C LYS A 109 -2.31 4.17 3.21
N ASP A 110 -3.03 5.14 3.77
CA ASP A 110 -3.42 5.18 5.17
C ASP A 110 -4.85 4.64 5.38
N LEU A 111 -5.58 4.30 4.31
CA LEU A 111 -6.89 3.66 4.40
C LEU A 111 -6.81 2.35 5.20
N ALA A 112 -7.87 2.08 5.95
CA ALA A 112 -8.07 0.84 6.67
C ALA A 112 -9.50 0.33 6.50
N SER A 113 -9.70 -0.97 6.67
CA SER A 113 -11.05 -1.52 6.85
C SER A 113 -11.46 -1.33 8.30
N VAL A 114 -12.61 -0.68 8.53
CA VAL A 114 -13.21 -0.53 9.87
C VAL A 114 -14.17 -1.67 10.20
N MET A 115 -14.71 -2.33 9.16
CA MET A 115 -15.49 -3.57 9.26
C MET A 115 -15.24 -4.43 8.03
N THR A 116 -15.07 -5.75 8.22
CA THR A 116 -14.98 -6.72 7.13
C THR A 116 -16.09 -7.74 7.27
N VAL A 117 -16.81 -7.97 6.18
CA VAL A 117 -17.88 -8.95 6.07
C VAL A 117 -17.45 -10.02 5.06
N VAL A 118 -17.59 -11.28 5.44
CA VAL A 118 -17.29 -12.45 4.59
C VAL A 118 -18.49 -13.41 4.65
N GLY A 119 -19.05 -13.76 3.50
CA GLY A 119 -20.23 -14.60 3.37
C GLY A 119 -21.43 -14.04 4.13
N GLY A 120 -21.54 -12.70 4.24
CA GLY A 120 -22.60 -12.03 5.01
C GLY A 120 -22.40 -12.04 6.52
N LYS A 121 -21.26 -12.50 7.03
CA LYS A 121 -20.92 -12.47 8.46
C LYS A 121 -19.82 -11.45 8.73
N ILE A 122 -19.98 -10.65 9.77
CA ILE A 122 -18.94 -9.74 10.24
C ILE A 122 -17.82 -10.60 10.83
N VAL A 123 -16.61 -10.53 10.25
CA VAL A 123 -15.43 -11.28 10.72
C VAL A 123 -14.38 -10.38 11.36
N TYR A 124 -14.47 -9.08 11.10
CA TYR A 124 -13.60 -8.07 11.68
C TYR A 124 -14.39 -6.78 11.89
N GLY A 125 -14.12 -6.11 13.00
CA GLY A 125 -14.72 -4.85 13.39
C GLY A 125 -13.73 -4.06 14.23
N SER A 126 -13.69 -2.76 14.01
CA SER A 126 -12.89 -1.80 14.79
C SER A 126 -13.69 -0.53 15.01
N GLU A 127 -13.21 0.35 15.88
CA GLU A 127 -13.91 1.60 16.23
C GLU A 127 -15.36 1.30 16.67
N GLU A 128 -16.35 1.89 16.00
CA GLU A 128 -17.78 1.69 16.26
C GLU A 128 -18.29 0.26 15.98
N PHE A 129 -17.56 -0.54 15.19
CA PHE A 129 -17.92 -1.92 14.86
C PHE A 129 -17.22 -2.96 15.73
N GLY A 130 -16.36 -2.57 16.68
CA GLY A 130 -15.55 -3.49 17.47
C GLY A 130 -16.36 -4.52 18.28
N GLY A 131 -17.57 -4.16 18.70
CA GLY A 131 -18.47 -5.08 19.43
C GLY A 131 -19.20 -6.10 18.54
N MET A 132 -19.04 -6.04 17.22
CA MET A 132 -19.75 -6.89 16.26
C MET A 132 -18.90 -8.02 15.69
N SER A 133 -17.58 -7.99 15.88
CA SER A 133 -16.68 -9.05 15.40
C SER A 133 -16.55 -10.21 16.38
N PRO A 134 -16.26 -11.43 15.88
CA PRO A 134 -15.84 -12.52 16.75
C PRO A 134 -14.56 -12.15 17.50
N GLU A 135 -14.34 -12.79 18.65
CA GLU A 135 -13.07 -12.66 19.37
C GLU A 135 -11.92 -13.18 18.50
N LEU A 136 -10.98 -12.30 18.17
CA LEU A 136 -9.84 -12.64 17.33
C LEU A 136 -8.79 -13.40 18.16
N PRO A 137 -8.17 -14.44 17.60
CA PRO A 137 -7.07 -15.10 18.28
C PRO A 137 -5.92 -14.09 18.51
N PRO A 138 -5.16 -14.23 19.63
CA PRO A 138 -4.02 -13.37 19.87
C PRO A 138 -2.99 -13.51 18.75
N ALA A 139 -2.32 -12.40 18.40
CA ALA A 139 -1.28 -12.41 17.39
C ALA A 139 -0.17 -13.40 17.77
N MET A 140 0.24 -14.24 16.82
CA MET A 140 1.35 -15.17 16.97
C MET A 140 2.61 -14.63 16.27
N PRO A 141 3.82 -14.97 16.76
CA PRO A 141 4.11 -15.71 18.00
C PRO A 141 3.91 -14.88 19.28
N ASP A 142 4.00 -15.50 20.46
CA ASP A 142 3.72 -14.86 21.77
C ASP A 142 4.61 -13.65 22.10
N TRP A 143 5.81 -13.60 21.54
CA TRP A 143 6.72 -12.46 21.67
C TRP A 143 6.42 -11.34 20.67
N SER A 144 5.47 -11.52 19.75
CA SER A 144 5.17 -10.56 18.69
C SER A 144 4.87 -9.17 19.27
N PRO A 145 5.55 -8.11 18.80
CA PRO A 145 5.27 -6.74 19.22
C PRO A 145 3.80 -6.36 19.01
N VAL A 146 3.11 -6.97 18.05
CA VAL A 146 1.69 -6.74 17.78
C VAL A 146 0.81 -7.06 18.99
N ARG A 147 1.21 -8.02 19.85
CA ARG A 147 0.49 -8.34 21.09
C ARG A 147 0.57 -7.23 22.13
N TYR A 148 1.64 -6.44 22.12
CA TYR A 148 1.92 -5.44 23.16
C TYR A 148 1.64 -4.02 22.69
N TYR A 149 1.83 -3.74 21.40
CA TYR A 149 1.71 -2.40 20.81
C TYR A 149 0.57 -2.29 19.80
N GLY A 150 -0.16 -3.38 19.53
CA GLY A 150 -1.23 -3.41 18.54
C GLY A 150 -0.74 -3.60 17.10
N GLY A 151 -1.70 -3.61 16.16
CA GLY A 151 -1.45 -3.87 14.74
C GLY A 151 -0.97 -2.65 13.95
N TYR A 152 -1.29 -2.65 12.65
CA TYR A 152 -1.00 -1.56 11.73
C TYR A 152 -1.51 -0.22 12.32
N GLN A 153 -0.59 0.71 12.55
CA GLN A 153 -0.90 2.01 13.12
C GLN A 153 -1.39 2.91 11.98
N SER A 154 -2.69 3.18 11.92
CA SER A 154 -3.19 4.23 11.04
C SER A 154 -2.65 5.57 11.53
N ARG A 155 -2.24 6.43 10.60
CA ARG A 155 -1.93 7.82 10.94
C ARG A 155 -3.23 8.48 11.41
N SER A 156 -3.33 8.73 12.72
CA SER A 156 -4.46 9.44 13.30
C SER A 156 -4.66 10.78 12.57
N VAL A 157 -5.91 11.27 12.52
CA VAL A 157 -6.23 12.59 11.96
C VAL A 157 -5.35 13.70 12.56
N GLU A 158 -4.97 13.56 13.84
CA GLU A 158 -4.05 14.48 14.53
C GLU A 158 -2.62 14.40 13.99
N SER A 159 -2.13 13.19 13.67
CA SER A 159 -0.84 13.03 12.99
C SER A 159 -0.85 13.54 11.54
N ARG A 160 -2.01 13.48 10.85
CA ARG A 160 -2.21 14.10 9.52
C ARG A 160 -2.10 15.62 9.60
N ARG A 161 -2.69 16.26 10.62
CA ARG A 161 -2.58 17.71 10.87
C ARG A 161 -1.14 18.15 11.18
N PHE A 162 -0.45 17.44 12.08
CA PHE A 162 0.94 17.75 12.42
C PHE A 162 1.89 17.62 11.21
N ALA A 163 1.68 16.63 10.34
CA ALA A 163 2.46 16.47 9.12
C ALA A 163 2.22 17.63 8.14
N GLN A 164 0.97 18.06 7.94
CA GLN A 164 0.66 19.22 7.09
C GLN A 164 1.28 20.52 7.63
N ASP A 165 1.23 20.74 8.95
CA ASP A 165 1.81 21.94 9.58
C ASP A 165 3.34 21.97 9.47
N SER A 166 4.01 20.81 9.57
CA SER A 166 5.48 20.71 9.47
C SER A 166 6.03 21.05 8.08
N VAL A 167 5.26 20.81 7.00
CA VAL A 167 5.64 21.20 5.64
C VAL A 167 5.49 22.71 5.43
N SER A 168 4.58 23.37 6.16
CA SER A 168 4.41 24.83 6.11
C SER A 168 5.53 25.60 6.83
N PHE A 169 6.16 24.99 7.83
CA PHE A 169 7.22 25.62 8.63
C PHE A 169 8.61 25.63 7.97
N LEU A 170 8.83 24.79 6.94
CA LEU A 170 10.10 24.73 6.20
C LEU A 170 10.33 25.93 5.26
N SER A 171 9.36 26.85 5.13
CA SER A 171 9.50 28.04 4.30
C SER A 171 10.09 29.25 5.03
N LYS A 172 10.19 29.28 6.38
CA LYS A 172 10.55 30.54 7.06
C LYS A 172 11.52 30.56 8.24
N CYS A 173 12.02 29.46 8.79
CA CYS A 173 13.09 29.55 9.80
C CYS A 173 13.79 28.21 10.00
N CYS A 174 15.02 28.05 9.50
CA CYS A 174 16.16 27.43 10.20
C CYS A 174 17.26 27.03 9.20
N SER A 175 18.30 27.85 9.11
CA SER A 175 19.55 27.60 8.38
C SER A 175 20.51 26.63 9.10
N VAL A 176 20.01 25.57 9.77
CA VAL A 176 20.85 24.73 10.67
C VAL A 176 21.20 23.35 10.08
N HIS A 177 20.83 23.08 8.82
CA HIS A 177 21.36 21.93 8.07
C HIS A 177 22.04 22.37 6.77
N LEU A 178 23.04 23.25 6.89
CA LEU A 178 24.12 23.33 5.92
C LEU A 178 25.28 22.45 6.43
N ALA A 179 25.15 21.14 6.25
CA ALA A 179 26.33 20.27 6.29
C ALA A 179 27.14 20.53 5.01
N PRO A 180 28.46 20.73 5.09
CA PRO A 180 29.28 20.94 3.90
C PRO A 180 29.20 19.71 2.99
N LYS A 181 28.95 19.93 1.70
CA LYS A 181 29.16 18.92 0.65
C LYS A 181 30.64 18.57 0.62
N ASN A 182 31.06 17.61 1.43
CA ASN A 182 32.37 16.99 1.26
C ASN A 182 32.25 16.05 0.05
N GLN A 183 32.84 16.44 -1.07
CA GLN A 183 33.04 15.56 -2.20
C GLN A 183 33.98 14.42 -1.76
N ARG A 184 33.44 13.23 -1.52
CA ARG A 184 34.26 12.02 -1.41
C ARG A 184 34.65 11.59 -2.82
N ASN A 185 35.88 11.89 -3.20
CA ASN A 185 36.49 11.62 -4.49
C ASN A 185 37.47 10.43 -4.38
N SER A 186 37.02 9.23 -4.02
CA SER A 186 37.75 7.99 -4.33
C SER A 186 36.90 6.74 -4.05
N LEU A 187 37.06 5.73 -4.91
CA LEU A 187 36.38 4.43 -4.83
C LEU A 187 37.05 3.45 -3.84
N GLU A 188 38.05 3.89 -3.06
CA GLU A 188 38.84 3.02 -2.19
C GLU A 188 38.39 3.00 -0.71
N GLU A 189 37.44 3.86 -0.31
CA GLU A 189 36.86 3.83 1.04
C GLU A 189 35.62 2.91 1.17
N VAL A 190 35.25 2.18 0.11
CA VAL A 190 34.12 1.23 0.09
C VAL A 190 34.64 -0.20 -0.13
N MET A 191 35.65 -0.61 0.64
CA MET A 191 36.11 -2.00 0.63
C MET A 191 36.08 -2.64 2.02
N MET A 192 35.22 -3.67 2.11
CA MET A 192 35.36 -4.91 2.89
C MET A 192 35.18 -4.84 4.41
N ASP A 193 33.92 -4.79 4.84
CA ASP A 193 33.47 -5.58 6.00
C ASP A 193 32.57 -6.72 5.48
N TRP A 194 33.07 -7.96 5.55
CA TRP A 194 32.49 -9.18 5.01
C TRP A 194 31.58 -9.88 6.04
N SER A 195 30.60 -9.17 6.58
CA SER A 195 29.53 -9.81 7.35
C SER A 195 28.15 -9.36 6.85
N LEU A 196 27.37 -10.36 6.44
CA LEU A 196 25.93 -10.32 6.14
C LEU A 196 25.53 -9.79 4.74
N GLY A 197 25.09 -10.73 3.90
CA GLY A 197 24.19 -10.41 2.80
C GLY A 197 24.39 -11.27 1.58
N CYS A 198 23.85 -12.50 1.61
CA CYS A 198 23.80 -13.38 0.45
C CYS A 198 23.09 -12.69 -0.72
N SER A 199 23.86 -12.47 -1.78
CA SER A 199 23.45 -12.13 -3.13
C SER A 199 22.50 -13.17 -3.73
N CYS A 200 21.34 -12.74 -4.26
CA CYS A 200 20.52 -13.54 -5.18
C CYS A 200 19.78 -12.63 -6.18
N TRP A 201 20.37 -12.47 -7.37
CA TRP A 201 19.70 -12.09 -8.61
C TRP A 201 19.75 -13.30 -9.57
N ALA A 202 18.75 -13.37 -10.46
CA ALA A 202 18.61 -14.22 -11.65
C ALA A 202 18.20 -15.69 -11.42
N PHE A 203 16.92 -16.01 -11.69
CA PHE A 203 16.43 -16.57 -12.95
C PHE A 203 14.97 -16.17 -13.18
#